data_AF-A0A7W1TZA7-F1
#
_entry.id   AF-A0A7W1TZA7-F1
#
_cell.length_a   1.000
_cell.length_b   1.000
_cell.length_c   1.000
_cell.angle_alpha   90.00
_cell.angle_beta   90.00
_cell.angle_gamma   90.00
#
_symmetry.space_group_name_H-M   'P 1'
#
loop_
_entity.id
_entity.type
_entity.pdbx_description
1 polymer ?
#
loop_
_entity_poly.entity_id
_entity_poly.type
_entity_poly.pdbx_seq_one_letter_code
_entity_poly.pdbx_strand_id
1 'polypeptide(L)'
;MTSNQEDKIISEFLESIGPWRDFVVIGGGIALFIYKLYLTDPKLKNPPVGTRDIDSLIPRKIPEISEKNIHSYLQEIAGLTPDTPDTNFAHEY
;
A
#
# COMPACT_ATOMS: atom_id res chain seq x y z
N MET A 1 6.55 2.22 20.22
CA MET A 1 6.52 2.86 18.90
C MET A 1 5.21 3.59 18.83
N THR A 2 5.28 4.90 18.56
CA THR A 2 4.13 5.80 18.62
C THR A 2 3.32 5.65 17.34
N SER A 3 2.06 5.19 17.45
CA SER A 3 1.03 5.10 16.39
C SER A 3 1.18 6.15 15.27
N ASN A 4 1.52 7.39 15.64
CA ASN A 4 1.74 8.52 14.74
C ASN A 4 2.70 8.26 13.56
N GLN A 5 3.70 7.38 13.69
CA GLN A 5 4.62 7.11 12.58
C GLN A 5 4.00 6.17 11.55
N GLU A 6 3.42 5.06 12.00
CA GLU A 6 2.73 4.10 11.14
C GLU A 6 1.49 4.72 10.48
N ASP A 7 0.70 5.50 11.24
CA ASP A 7 -0.48 6.21 10.72
C ASP A 7 -0.06 7.22 9.64
N LYS A 8 1.07 7.92 9.83
CA LYS A 8 1.61 8.85 8.84
C LYS A 8 2.04 8.14 7.56
N ILE A 9 2.76 7.02 7.68
CA ILE A 9 3.21 6.23 6.52
C ILE A 9 2.02 5.74 5.69
N ILE A 10 0.99 5.20 6.35
CA ILE A 10 -0.22 4.72 5.67
C ILE A 10 -0.97 5.89 5.01
N SER A 11 -1.07 7.04 5.69
CA SER A 11 -1.73 8.23 5.14
C SER A 11 -1.01 8.76 3.90
N GLU A 12 0.31 8.93 3.97
CA GLU A 12 1.14 9.36 2.83
C GLU A 12 1.03 8.38 1.66
N PHE A 13 1.01 7.07 1.95
CA PHE A 13 0.78 6.05 0.93
C PHE A 13 -0.60 6.19 0.25
N LEU A 14 -1.68 6.29 1.04
CA LEU A 14 -3.05 6.43 0.51
C LEU A 14 -3.25 7.72 -0.28
N GLU A 15 -2.57 8.80 0.11
CA GLU A 15 -2.53 10.05 -0.67
C GLU A 15 -1.80 9.85 -2.01
N SER A 16 -0.67 9.14 -2.01
CA SER A 16 0.15 8.91 -3.22
C SER A 16 -0.56 8.10 -4.31
N ILE A 17 -1.41 7.13 -3.93
CA ILE A 17 -2.19 6.29 -4.86
C ILE A 17 -3.49 6.97 -5.33
N GLY A 18 -3.88 8.08 -4.69
CA GLY A 18 -4.97 8.96 -5.12
C GLY A 18 -6.30 8.23 -5.40
N PRO A 19 -6.88 8.34 -6.61
CA PRO A 19 -8.18 7.75 -6.96
C PRO A 19 -8.30 6.24 -6.77
N TRP A 20 -7.19 5.53 -6.58
CA TRP A 20 -7.18 4.08 -6.36
C TRP A 20 -7.41 3.66 -4.90
N ARG A 21 -7.52 4.63 -3.98
CA ARG A 21 -7.59 4.39 -2.53
C ARG A 21 -8.89 3.76 -2.02
N ASP A 22 -9.94 3.71 -2.85
CA ASP A 22 -11.28 3.32 -2.40
C ASP A 22 -11.38 1.86 -1.94
N PHE A 23 -10.58 0.96 -2.50
CA PHE A 23 -10.59 -0.47 -2.18
C PHE A 23 -9.18 -1.04 -2.07
N VAL A 24 -8.39 -0.49 -1.14
CA VAL A 24 -7.01 -0.94 -0.91
C VAL A 24 -6.95 -1.91 0.24
N VAL A 25 -6.30 -3.06 0.01
CA VAL A 25 -5.96 -4.01 1.07
C VAL A 25 -4.49 -3.83 1.40
N ILE A 26 -4.18 -3.50 2.66
CA ILE A 26 -2.81 -3.46 3.17
C ILE A 26 -2.40 -4.88 3.56
N GLY A 27 -1.29 -5.34 3.01
CA GLY A 27 -0.74 -6.66 3.22
C GLY A 27 0.65 -6.64 3.87
N GLY A 28 1.31 -7.79 3.81
CA GLY A 28 2.73 -7.91 4.13
C GLY A 28 3.10 -7.55 5.56
N GLY A 29 4.31 -7.00 5.71
CA GLY A 29 4.86 -6.64 7.01
C GLY A 29 4.05 -5.57 7.74
N ILE A 30 3.61 -4.52 7.04
CA ILE A 30 2.81 -3.41 7.61
C ILE A 30 1.51 -3.92 8.23
N ALA A 31 0.82 -4.86 7.58
CA ALA A 31 -0.44 -5.42 8.12
C ALA A 31 -0.26 -6.03 9.52
N LEU A 32 0.90 -6.64 9.80
CA LEU A 32 1.22 -7.19 11.13
C LEU A 32 1.41 -6.10 12.19
N PHE A 33 1.89 -4.91 11.80
CA PHE A 33 1.98 -3.75 12.69
C PHE A 33 0.60 -3.22 13.06
N ILE A 34 -0.28 -3.03 12.07
CA ILE A 34 -1.66 -2.57 12.29
C ILE A 34 -2.40 -3.56 13.19
N TYR A 35 -2.32 -4.86 12.89
CA TYR A 35 -2.95 -5.89 13.70
C TYR A 35 -2.43 -5.84 15.15
N LYS A 36 -1.12 -5.64 15.36
CA LYS A 36 -0.58 -5.53 16.70
C LYS A 36 -1.06 -4.27 17.45
N LEU A 37 -0.98 -3.10 16.81
CA LEU A 37 -1.31 -1.82 17.41
C LEU A 37 -2.78 -1.73 17.81
N TYR A 38 -3.68 -2.30 17.01
CA TYR A 38 -5.10 -2.11 17.17
C TYR A 38 -5.87 -3.36 17.62
N LEU A 39 -5.35 -4.57 17.40
CA LEU A 39 -6.12 -5.81 17.56
C LEU A 39 -5.49 -6.88 18.48
N THR A 40 -4.25 -6.73 18.95
CA THR A 40 -3.61 -7.75 19.82
C THR A 40 -3.61 -7.43 21.31
N ASP A 41 -3.64 -8.49 22.13
CA ASP A 41 -3.43 -8.42 23.58
C ASP A 41 -2.05 -7.79 23.89
N PRO A 42 -2.00 -6.67 24.63
CA PRO A 42 -0.75 -6.01 25.04
C PRO A 42 0.25 -6.93 25.76
N LYS A 43 -0.21 -8.08 26.28
CA LYS A 43 0.62 -9.06 27.01
C LYS A 43 1.45 -9.96 26.07
N LEU A 44 1.22 -9.94 24.76
CA LEU A 44 1.99 -10.73 23.80
C LEU A 44 3.39 -10.13 23.58
N LYS A 45 4.41 -10.80 24.15
CA LYS A 45 5.82 -10.37 24.19
C LYS A 45 6.59 -10.45 22.87
N ASN A 46 5.94 -10.77 21.75
CA ASN A 46 6.59 -10.89 20.44
C ASN A 46 6.30 -9.63 19.61
N PRO A 47 7.20 -8.63 19.54
CA PRO A 47 7.06 -7.52 18.62
C PRO A 47 7.19 -7.99 17.17
N PRO A 48 6.42 -7.43 16.22
CA PRO A 48 6.67 -7.63 14.80
C PRO A 48 8.09 -7.16 14.49
N VAL A 49 8.76 -7.92 13.63
CA VAL A 49 10.04 -7.52 13.07
C VAL A 49 9.74 -6.40 12.06
N GLY A 50 10.50 -5.31 12.14
CA GLY A 50 10.40 -4.16 11.23
C GLY A 50 10.17 -4.55 9.76
N THR A 51 9.33 -3.80 9.06
CA THR A 51 9.18 -3.85 7.59
C THR A 51 9.79 -2.59 6.99
N ARG A 52 10.20 -2.66 5.72
CA ARG A 52 10.84 -1.53 5.01
C ARG A 52 10.01 -1.05 3.82
N ASP A 53 8.96 -1.78 3.51
CA ASP A 53 8.14 -1.70 2.31
C ASP A 53 6.66 -1.75 2.67
N ILE A 54 5.82 -1.36 1.71
CA ILE A 54 4.36 -1.43 1.83
C ILE A 54 3.87 -2.38 0.75
N ASP A 55 3.31 -3.50 1.19
CA ASP A 55 2.60 -4.42 0.31
C ASP A 55 1.12 -4.03 0.27
N SER A 56 0.56 -3.89 -0.92
CA SER A 56 -0.87 -3.61 -1.08
C SER A 56 -1.48 -4.34 -2.27
N LEU A 57 -2.75 -4.71 -2.13
CA LEU A 57 -3.59 -5.10 -3.26
C LEU A 57 -4.45 -3.91 -3.63
N ILE A 58 -4.25 -3.42 -4.84
CA ILE A 58 -5.00 -2.31 -5.43
C ILE A 58 -5.92 -2.92 -6.50
N PRO A 59 -7.16 -2.41 -6.69
CA PRO A 59 -8.03 -2.87 -7.75
C PRO A 59 -7.31 -2.84 -9.10
N ARG A 60 -7.70 -3.67 -10.06
CA ARG A 60 -7.23 -3.56 -11.45
C ARG A 60 -8.07 -2.56 -12.26
N LYS A 61 -9.32 -2.32 -11.82
CA LYS A 61 -10.27 -1.44 -12.51
C LYS A 61 -9.75 0.01 -12.48
N ILE A 62 -9.49 0.57 -13.65
CA ILE A 62 -9.08 1.96 -13.81
C ILE A 62 -10.20 2.89 -13.30
N PRO A 63 -9.91 3.80 -12.35
CA PRO A 63 -10.86 4.81 -11.91
C PRO A 63 -11.26 5.70 -13.08
N GLU A 64 -12.56 5.96 -13.22
CA GLU A 64 -13.10 6.82 -14.30
C GLU A 64 -12.46 8.22 -14.30
N ILE A 65 -12.05 8.70 -13.13
CA ILE A 65 -11.40 10.01 -12.93
C ILE A 65 -9.95 10.04 -13.46
N SER A 66 -9.25 8.90 -13.46
CA SER A 66 -7.81 8.87 -13.76
C SER A 66 -7.50 8.58 -15.23
N GLU A 67 -8.38 7.86 -15.94
CA GLU A 67 -8.18 7.31 -17.30
C GLU A 67 -6.87 6.49 -17.51
N LYS A 68 -6.06 6.31 -16.46
CA LYS A 68 -4.72 5.72 -16.47
C LYS A 68 -4.66 4.54 -15.50
N ASN A 69 -3.83 3.56 -15.82
CA ASN A 69 -3.52 2.49 -14.87
C ASN A 69 -2.72 3.05 -13.68
N ILE A 70 -2.69 2.30 -12.57
CA ILE A 70 -1.98 2.73 -11.34
C ILE A 70 -0.49 2.94 -11.58
N HIS A 71 0.12 2.17 -12.49
CA HIS A 71 1.54 2.28 -12.81
C HIS A 71 1.89 3.67 -13.37
N SER A 72 1.23 4.06 -14.47
CA SER A 72 1.41 5.37 -15.09
C SER A 72 1.04 6.51 -14.14
N TYR A 73 0.01 6.31 -13.31
CA TYR A 73 -0.40 7.30 -12.32
C TYR A 73 0.69 7.55 -11.27
N LEU A 74 1.26 6.49 -10.69
CA LEU A 74 2.31 6.60 -9.66
C LEU A 74 3.61 7.19 -10.21
N GLN A 75 3.95 6.88 -11.47
CA GLN A 75 5.11 7.46 -12.11
C GLN A 75 4.95 8.98 -12.30
N GLU A 76 3.77 9.44 -12.71
CA GLU A 76 3.51 10.85 -12.99
C GLU A 76 3.35 11.68 -11.73
N ILE A 77 2.59 11.19 -10.75
CA ILE A 77 2.20 11.97 -9.57
C ILE A 77 3.18 11.80 -8.42
N ALA A 78 3.69 10.59 -8.20
CA ALA A 78 4.57 10.26 -7.08
C ALA A 78 6.05 10.13 -7.49
N GLY A 79 6.37 10.23 -8.79
CA GLY A 79 7.74 10.04 -9.30
C GLY A 79 8.28 8.63 -9.07
N LEU A 80 7.40 7.66 -8.83
CA LEU A 80 7.79 6.28 -8.53
C LEU A 80 8.10 5.54 -9.82
N THR A 81 9.33 5.03 -9.91
CA THR A 81 9.76 4.17 -11.01
C THR A 81 9.50 2.71 -10.67
N PRO A 82 9.04 1.90 -11.63
CA PRO A 82 8.87 0.48 -11.40
C PRO A 82 10.25 -0.19 -11.30
N ASP A 83 10.41 -1.08 -10.32
CA ASP A 83 11.61 -1.92 -10.23
C ASP A 83 11.64 -3.01 -11.31
N THR A 84 10.48 -3.34 -11.90
CA THR A 84 10.35 -4.27 -13.02
C THR A 84 9.54 -3.66 -14.17
N PRO A 85 10.05 -3.69 -15.41
CA PRO A 85 9.33 -3.11 -16.55
C PRO A 85 7.98 -3.81 -16.79
N ASP A 86 7.01 -3.03 -17.29
CA ASP A 86 5.58 -3.33 -17.47
C ASP A 86 5.24 -4.50 -18.43
N THR A 87 6.19 -5.35 -18.79
CA THR A 87 6.09 -6.24 -19.95
C THR A 87 5.27 -7.53 -19.74
N ASN A 88 4.67 -7.78 -18.57
CA ASN A 88 4.04 -9.10 -18.28
C ASN A 88 2.65 -9.08 -17.63
N PHE A 89 1.92 -7.97 -17.57
CA PHE A 89 0.51 -7.99 -17.15
C PHE A 89 -0.48 -8.09 -18.32
N ALA A 90 0.02 -8.30 -19.54
CA ALA A 90 -0.80 -8.62 -20.69
C ALA A 90 -1.39 -10.02 -20.55
N HIS A 91 -2.72 -10.07 -20.54
CA HIS A 91 -3.57 -11.25 -20.57
C HIS A 91 -3.61 -12.06 -19.27
N GLU A 92 -4.69 -11.89 -18.49
CA GLU A 92 -5.58 -12.99 -18.16
C GLU A 92 -6.87 -12.48 -17.49
N TYR A 93 -7.98 -12.93 -18.11
CA TYR A 93 -9.43 -12.81 -17.83
C TYR A 93 -10.12 -11.47 -18.09
#